data_AF-A0A1V2PR93-F1
#
_entry.id   AF-A0A1V2PR93-F1
#
_cell.length_a   1.000
_cell.length_b   1.000
_cell.length_c   1.000
_cell.angle_alpha   90.00
_cell.angle_beta   90.00
_cell.angle_gamma   90.00
#
_symmetry.space_group_name_H-M   'P 1'
#
loop_
_entity.id
_entity.type
_entity.pdbx_description
1 polymer ?
#
loop_
_entity_poly.entity_id
_entity_poly.type
_entity_poly.pdbx_seq_one_letter_code
_entity_poly.pdbx_strand_id
1 'polypeptide(L)'
;MQKPHRRATAVNAPDQTTESVAAEHLCDEHSAALFSLAIAVTGDPGRAEAVVVDVLSAACSLPLRPDLEKRRELSRRTYRLAVTAGPSHEPIARTEEAQQRVALGLVRFGALDYSETAAVLGLPTPEVARLLNAGLHDLVSAAR
;
A
#
# COMPACT_ATOMS: atom_id res chain seq x y z
N MET A 1 -6.61 67.25 5.61
CA MET A 1 -6.82 66.06 6.47
C MET A 1 -6.49 64.83 5.65
N GLN A 2 -5.29 64.27 5.83
CA GLN A 2 -4.82 63.02 5.23
C GLN A 2 -5.04 61.87 6.22
N LYS A 3 -5.60 60.74 5.77
CA LYS A 3 -5.59 59.43 6.43
C LYS A 3 -6.05 58.35 5.42
N PRO A 4 -5.68 57.07 5.60
CA PRO A 4 -4.59 56.47 4.82
C PRO A 4 -5.00 55.20 4.03
N HIS A 5 -4.07 54.77 3.17
CA HIS A 5 -4.06 53.50 2.45
C HIS A 5 -4.47 52.28 3.29
N ARG A 6 -5.53 51.57 2.86
CA ARG A 6 -5.69 50.14 3.14
C ARG A 6 -5.18 49.35 1.94
N ARG A 7 -3.93 48.93 2.03
CA ARG A 7 -3.36 47.88 1.18
C ARG A 7 -3.83 46.55 1.75
N ALA A 8 -4.81 45.93 1.11
CA ALA A 8 -5.21 44.55 1.42
C ALA A 8 -4.12 43.62 0.87
N THR A 9 -3.30 43.09 1.76
CA THR A 9 -2.48 41.91 1.54
C THR A 9 -3.24 40.66 1.96
N ALA A 10 -2.90 39.55 1.29
CA ALA A 10 -3.23 38.16 1.61
C ALA A 10 -4.58 37.68 1.01
N VAL A 11 -4.69 36.49 0.41
CA VAL A 11 -3.93 35.25 0.55
C VAL A 11 -3.93 34.56 -0.83
N ASN A 12 -2.75 34.22 -1.37
CA ASN A 12 -2.66 33.24 -2.45
C ASN A 12 -3.09 31.90 -1.85
N ALA A 13 -4.29 31.44 -2.17
CA ALA A 13 -4.71 30.08 -1.87
C ALA A 13 -3.75 29.14 -2.64
N PRO A 14 -3.09 28.17 -1.98
CA PRO A 14 -2.48 27.09 -2.71
C PRO A 14 -3.54 26.38 -3.56
N ASP A 15 -3.09 26.02 -4.74
CA ASP A 15 -3.84 25.72 -5.95
C ASP A 15 -4.55 24.35 -5.84
N GLN A 16 -5.86 24.36 -5.54
CA GLN A 16 -6.70 23.15 -5.41
C GLN A 16 -6.65 22.26 -6.67
N THR A 17 -6.32 22.83 -7.82
CA THR A 17 -6.15 22.11 -9.09
C THR A 17 -4.89 21.23 -9.08
N THR A 18 -3.80 21.68 -8.45
CA THR A 18 -2.55 20.90 -8.39
C THR A 18 -2.66 19.71 -7.42
N GLU A 19 -3.40 19.86 -6.32
CA GLU A 19 -3.66 18.76 -5.36
C GLU A 19 -4.55 17.66 -5.97
N SER A 20 -5.57 18.05 -6.75
CA SER A 20 -6.46 17.10 -7.45
C SER A 20 -5.71 16.25 -8.48
N VAL A 21 -4.85 16.88 -9.30
CA VAL A 21 -4.06 16.18 -10.33
C VAL A 21 -3.03 15.22 -9.71
N ALA A 22 -2.44 15.59 -8.56
CA ALA A 22 -1.52 14.72 -7.84
C ALA A 22 -2.22 13.48 -7.24
N ALA A 23 -3.45 13.64 -6.76
CA ALA A 23 -4.26 12.54 -6.23
C ALA A 23 -4.70 11.57 -7.34
N GLU A 24 -5.14 12.08 -8.49
CA GLU A 24 -5.51 11.26 -9.66
C GLU A 24 -4.31 10.44 -10.15
N HIS A 25 -3.15 11.05 -10.32
CA HIS A 25 -1.94 10.33 -10.73
C HIS A 25 -1.53 9.24 -9.74
N LEU A 26 -1.69 9.50 -8.43
CA LEU A 26 -1.41 8.50 -7.39
C LEU A 26 -2.35 7.29 -7.49
N CYS A 27 -3.63 7.54 -7.75
CA CYS A 27 -4.63 6.50 -7.94
C CYS A 27 -4.34 5.68 -9.19
N ASP A 28 -4.10 6.33 -10.33
CA ASP A 28 -3.83 5.65 -11.60
C ASP A 28 -2.59 4.77 -11.53
N GLU A 29 -1.54 5.24 -10.87
CA GLU A 29 -0.27 4.53 -10.81
C GLU A 29 -0.27 3.35 -9.81
N HIS A 30 -0.99 3.46 -8.69
CA HIS A 30 -0.82 2.53 -7.58
C HIS A 30 -2.06 1.72 -7.21
N SER A 31 -3.28 2.19 -7.51
CA SER A 31 -4.52 1.57 -7.02
C SER A 31 -4.62 0.08 -7.35
N ALA A 32 -4.33 -0.31 -8.59
CA ALA A 32 -4.41 -1.71 -9.03
C ALA A 32 -3.43 -2.63 -8.28
N ALA A 33 -2.20 -2.17 -8.05
CA ALA A 33 -1.19 -2.92 -7.33
C ALA A 33 -1.54 -3.03 -5.83
N LEU A 34 -1.95 -1.92 -5.22
CA LEU A 34 -2.34 -1.90 -3.81
C LEU A 34 -3.60 -2.74 -3.57
N PHE A 35 -4.56 -2.71 -4.48
CA PHE A 35 -5.74 -3.56 -4.42
C PHE A 35 -5.39 -5.04 -4.54
N SER A 36 -4.53 -5.41 -5.50
CA SER A 36 -4.06 -6.80 -5.65
C SER A 36 -3.32 -7.29 -4.40
N LEU A 37 -2.51 -6.43 -3.77
CA LEU A 37 -1.86 -6.72 -2.50
C LEU A 37 -2.89 -6.87 -1.37
N ALA A 38 -3.84 -5.95 -1.25
CA ALA A 38 -4.86 -5.99 -0.22
C ALA A 38 -5.70 -7.26 -0.32
N ILE A 39 -6.10 -7.69 -1.53
CA ILE A 39 -6.76 -8.98 -1.78
C ILE A 39 -5.91 -10.16 -1.31
N ALA A 40 -4.60 -10.14 -1.59
CA ALA A 40 -3.71 -11.22 -1.17
C ALA A 40 -3.65 -11.35 0.37
N VAL A 41 -3.82 -10.25 1.09
CA VAL A 41 -3.81 -10.22 2.57
C VAL A 41 -5.18 -10.52 3.17
N THR A 42 -6.25 -9.90 2.66
CA THR A 42 -7.60 -10.00 3.26
C THR A 42 -8.37 -11.21 2.78
N GLY A 43 -8.12 -11.67 1.55
CA GLY A 43 -8.97 -12.65 0.86
C GLY A 43 -10.39 -12.12 0.54
N ASP A 44 -10.66 -10.83 0.78
CA ASP A 44 -11.98 -10.23 0.69
C ASP A 44 -11.93 -8.90 -0.10
N PRO A 45 -12.69 -8.78 -1.22
CA PRO A 45 -12.68 -7.59 -2.06
C PRO A 45 -13.18 -6.31 -1.40
N GLY A 46 -14.25 -6.37 -0.60
CA GLY A 46 -14.80 -5.18 0.04
C GLY A 46 -13.83 -4.58 1.07
N ARG A 47 -13.17 -5.44 1.86
CA ARG A 47 -12.12 -5.03 2.78
C ARG A 47 -10.87 -4.55 2.05
N ALA A 48 -10.51 -5.19 0.94
CA ALA A 48 -9.38 -4.74 0.14
C ALA A 48 -9.58 -3.32 -0.41
N GLU A 49 -10.77 -3.03 -0.92
CA GLU A 49 -11.14 -1.69 -1.40
C GLU A 49 -11.05 -0.65 -0.28
N ALA A 50 -11.67 -0.92 0.87
CA ALA A 50 -11.64 -0.01 2.01
C ALA A 50 -10.19 0.32 2.45
N VAL A 51 -9.33 -0.70 2.55
CA VAL A 51 -7.91 -0.51 2.88
C VAL A 51 -7.19 0.37 1.87
N VAL A 52 -7.42 0.16 0.58
CA VAL A 52 -6.77 0.96 -0.48
C VAL A 52 -7.23 2.41 -0.44
N VAL A 53 -8.53 2.65 -0.25
CA VAL A 53 -9.08 4.00 -0.10
C VAL A 53 -8.45 4.72 1.10
N ASP A 54 -8.34 4.05 2.25
CA ASP A 54 -7.71 4.63 3.44
C ASP A 54 -6.23 4.95 3.21
N VAL A 55 -5.48 4.04 2.56
CA VAL A 55 -4.07 4.24 2.25
C VAL A 55 -3.85 5.42 1.30
N LEU A 56 -4.62 5.49 0.21
CA LEU A 56 -4.49 6.55 -0.79
C LEU A 56 -4.94 7.90 -0.22
N SER A 57 -6.03 7.94 0.55
CA SER A 57 -6.50 9.16 1.21
C SER A 57 -5.46 9.71 2.19
N ALA A 58 -4.85 8.84 2.99
CA ALA A 58 -3.76 9.23 3.89
C ALA A 58 -2.49 9.67 3.12
N ALA A 59 -2.21 9.04 1.97
CA ALA A 59 -1.08 9.37 1.12
C ALA A 59 -1.21 10.76 0.48
N CYS A 60 -2.42 11.17 0.09
CA CYS A 60 -2.68 12.52 -0.42
C CYS A 60 -2.38 13.62 0.62
N SER A 61 -2.41 13.29 1.91
CA SER A 61 -2.17 14.23 3.01
C SER A 61 -0.70 14.32 3.43
N LEU A 62 0.20 13.52 2.85
CA LEU A 62 1.58 13.37 3.29
C LEU A 62 2.58 13.65 2.16
N PRO A 63 3.69 14.38 2.43
CA PRO A 63 4.77 14.51 1.47
C PRO A 63 5.48 13.15 1.32
N LEU A 64 5.26 12.49 0.19
CA LEU A 64 5.84 11.19 -0.12
C LEU A 64 7.17 11.35 -0.88
N ARG A 65 8.07 10.39 -0.62
CA ARG A 65 9.38 10.23 -1.27
C ARG A 65 9.22 9.78 -2.75
N PRO A 66 10.29 9.75 -3.57
CA PRO A 66 10.25 9.33 -4.99
C PRO A 66 9.54 7.98 -5.23
N ASP A 67 9.08 7.77 -6.45
CA ASP A 67 8.05 6.79 -6.83
C ASP A 67 8.29 5.34 -6.37
N LEU A 68 9.53 4.82 -6.44
CA LEU A 68 9.81 3.46 -6.00
C LEU A 68 9.74 3.30 -4.47
N GLU A 69 10.24 4.30 -3.74
CA GLU A 69 10.13 4.37 -2.28
C GLU A 69 8.68 4.61 -1.86
N LYS A 70 7.93 5.37 -2.67
CA LYS A 70 6.49 5.60 -2.51
C LYS A 70 5.72 4.29 -2.58
N ARG A 71 5.93 3.48 -3.63
CA ARG A 71 5.26 2.19 -3.79
C ARG A 71 5.55 1.24 -2.64
N ARG A 72 6.81 1.13 -2.20
CA ARG A 72 7.19 0.29 -1.06
C ARG A 72 6.50 0.75 0.23
N GLU A 73 6.49 2.06 0.51
CA GLU A 73 5.85 2.61 1.70
C GLU A 73 4.33 2.41 1.69
N LEU A 74 3.67 2.68 0.56
CA LEU A 74 2.24 2.42 0.40
C LEU A 74 1.92 0.95 0.64
N SER A 75 2.75 0.05 0.12
CA SER A 75 2.57 -1.40 0.28
C SER A 75 2.72 -1.87 1.73
N ARG A 76 3.70 -1.32 2.46
CA ARG A 76 3.85 -1.57 3.92
C ARG A 76 2.64 -1.06 4.70
N ARG A 77 2.05 0.08 4.30
CA ARG A 77 0.83 0.61 4.92
C ARG A 77 -0.39 -0.25 4.60
N THR A 78 -0.58 -0.61 3.34
CA THR A 78 -1.64 -1.51 2.89
C THR A 78 -1.62 -2.81 3.66
N TYR A 79 -0.45 -3.44 3.78
CA TYR A 79 -0.30 -4.65 4.59
C TYR A 79 -0.72 -4.42 6.04
N ARG A 80 -0.15 -3.43 6.72
CA ARG A 80 -0.47 -3.15 8.12
C ARG A 80 -1.97 -2.92 8.34
N LEU A 81 -2.60 -2.10 7.49
CA LEU A 81 -4.03 -1.80 7.59
C LEU A 81 -4.90 -3.03 7.28
N ALA A 82 -4.58 -3.79 6.24
CA ALA A 82 -5.32 -5.00 5.86
C ALA A 82 -5.34 -6.06 6.97
N VAL A 83 -4.24 -6.19 7.69
CA VAL A 83 -4.10 -7.09 8.84
C VAL A 83 -4.95 -6.61 10.01
N THR A 84 -4.94 -5.32 10.30
CA THR A 84 -5.70 -4.75 11.42
C THR A 84 -7.20 -4.64 11.15
N ALA A 85 -7.60 -4.56 9.88
CA ALA A 85 -9.00 -4.44 9.46
C ALA A 85 -9.78 -5.78 9.49
N GLY A 86 -9.20 -6.85 10.06
CA GLY A 86 -9.80 -8.19 10.10
C GLY A 86 -10.66 -8.46 11.33
N PRO A 87 -11.65 -9.35 11.21
CA PRO A 87 -12.40 -9.83 12.36
C PRO A 87 -11.42 -10.57 13.28
N SER A 88 -11.10 -9.95 14.42
CA SER A 88 -10.14 -10.44 15.42
C SER A 88 -8.67 -10.25 14.99
N HIS A 89 -7.82 -9.82 15.93
CA HIS A 89 -6.36 -9.71 15.81
C HIS A 89 -5.68 -11.10 15.64
N GLU A 90 -6.19 -11.95 14.76
CA GLU A 90 -5.57 -13.22 14.47
C GLU A 90 -4.32 -13.01 13.63
N PRO A 91 -3.22 -13.74 13.93
CA PRO A 91 -1.99 -13.64 13.17
C PRO A 91 -2.27 -13.95 11.70
N ILE A 92 -1.69 -13.08 10.88
CA ILE A 92 -1.82 -13.04 9.43
C ILE A 92 -1.53 -14.42 8.88
N ALA A 93 -2.51 -14.95 8.13
CA ALA A 93 -2.41 -16.23 7.47
C ALA A 93 -2.06 -17.38 8.43
N ARG A 94 -3.08 -17.90 9.13
CA ARG A 94 -2.97 -19.14 9.91
C ARG A 94 -2.50 -20.34 9.10
N THR A 95 -2.69 -20.28 7.79
CA THR A 95 -2.31 -21.34 6.88
C THR A 95 -1.09 -20.92 6.07
N GLU A 96 -0.29 -21.91 5.71
CA GLU A 96 0.91 -21.69 4.92
C GLU A 96 0.57 -21.10 3.55
N GLU A 97 -0.53 -21.51 2.93
CA GLU A 97 -0.99 -21.00 1.63
C GLU A 97 -1.30 -19.51 1.68
N ALA A 98 -1.88 -19.04 2.79
CA ALA A 98 -2.15 -17.62 2.97
C ALA A 98 -0.83 -16.85 3.19
N GLN A 99 0.17 -17.44 3.87
CA GLN A 99 1.49 -16.81 4.06
C GLN A 99 2.25 -16.72 2.74
N GLN A 100 2.21 -17.77 1.92
CA GLN A 100 2.77 -17.79 0.57
C GLN A 100 2.13 -16.71 -0.30
N ARG A 101 0.78 -16.61 -0.29
CA ARG A 101 0.05 -15.60 -1.06
C ARG A 101 0.42 -14.18 -0.66
N VAL A 102 0.51 -13.91 0.64
CA VAL A 102 0.92 -12.61 1.17
C VAL A 102 2.36 -12.28 0.78
N ALA A 103 3.30 -13.22 0.96
CA ALA A 103 4.71 -13.03 0.59
C ALA A 103 4.85 -12.71 -0.91
N LEU A 104 4.17 -13.49 -1.77
CA LEU A 104 4.13 -13.23 -3.21
C LEU A 104 3.52 -11.86 -3.53
N GLY A 105 2.44 -11.49 -2.84
CA GLY A 105 1.79 -10.20 -3.01
C GLY A 105 2.72 -9.02 -2.68
N LEU A 106 3.44 -9.10 -1.57
CA LEU A 106 4.39 -8.06 -1.14
C LEU A 106 5.53 -7.88 -2.14
N VAL A 107 6.07 -8.98 -2.68
CA VAL A 107 7.13 -8.92 -3.69
C VAL A 107 6.59 -8.41 -5.03
N ARG A 108 5.53 -9.03 -5.55
CA ARG A 108 5.01 -8.78 -6.90
C ARG A 108 4.31 -7.43 -7.02
N PHE A 109 3.43 -7.13 -6.08
CA PHE A 109 2.62 -5.91 -6.12
C PHE A 109 3.22 -4.81 -5.26
N GLY A 110 3.89 -5.17 -4.17
CA GLY A 110 4.47 -4.19 -3.27
C GLY A 110 5.84 -3.65 -3.65
N ALA A 111 6.54 -4.29 -4.60
CA ALA A 111 7.92 -3.97 -4.96
C ALA A 111 8.91 -4.07 -3.78
N LEU A 112 8.59 -4.92 -2.80
CA LEU A 112 9.49 -5.26 -1.71
C LEU A 112 10.44 -6.37 -2.17
N ASP A 113 11.69 -6.29 -1.77
CA ASP A 113 12.58 -7.44 -1.87
C ASP A 113 12.28 -8.50 -0.79
N TYR A 114 12.99 -9.63 -0.84
CA TYR A 114 12.79 -10.73 0.10
C TYR A 114 13.15 -10.34 1.55
N SER A 115 14.09 -9.42 1.76
CA SER A 115 14.52 -8.96 3.09
C SER A 115 13.51 -7.98 3.68
N GLU A 116 12.98 -7.08 2.86
CA GLU A 116 11.92 -6.16 3.22
C GLU A 116 10.62 -6.92 3.52
N THR A 117 10.31 -7.94 2.73
CA THR A 117 9.17 -8.82 2.95
C THR A 117 9.31 -9.57 4.28
N ALA A 118 10.49 -10.11 4.59
CA ALA A 118 10.79 -10.73 5.88
C ALA A 118 10.57 -9.78 7.06
N ALA A 119 11.04 -8.54 6.96
CA ALA A 119 10.81 -7.52 7.98
C ALA A 119 9.33 -7.18 8.17
N VAL A 120 8.56 -7.10 7.07
CA VAL A 120 7.11 -6.83 7.12
C VAL A 120 6.34 -7.98 7.74
N LEU A 121 6.69 -9.22 7.40
CA LEU A 121 6.03 -10.43 7.92
C LEU A 121 6.47 -10.78 9.35
N GLY A 122 7.55 -10.21 9.86
CA GLY A 122 8.15 -10.61 11.14
C GLY A 122 8.73 -12.02 11.10
N LEU A 123 9.17 -12.48 9.92
CA LEU A 123 9.71 -13.83 9.70
C LEU A 123 11.21 -13.78 9.39
N PRO A 124 11.96 -14.87 9.66
CA PRO A 124 13.33 -14.99 9.16
C PRO A 124 13.38 -14.97 7.63
N THR A 125 14.41 -14.34 7.06
CA THR A 125 14.61 -14.30 5.61
C THR A 125 14.60 -15.68 4.92
N PRO A 126 15.23 -16.74 5.47
CA PRO A 126 15.15 -18.08 4.87
C PRO A 126 13.72 -18.63 4.80
N GLU A 127 12.88 -18.29 5.78
CA GLU A 127 11.48 -18.72 5.83
C GLU A 127 10.66 -18.04 4.74
N VAL A 128 10.88 -16.73 4.52
CA VAL A 128 10.25 -16.03 3.39
C VAL A 128 10.70 -16.58 2.05
N ALA A 129 11.99 -16.92 1.89
CA ALA A 129 12.47 -17.56 0.67
C ALA A 129 11.79 -18.92 0.43
N ARG A 130 11.56 -19.71 1.49
CA ARG A 130 10.84 -20.98 1.44
C ARG A 130 9.38 -20.78 1.00
N LEU A 131 8.67 -19.82 1.59
CA LEU A 131 7.29 -19.47 1.24
C LEU A 131 7.17 -19.01 -0.22
N LEU A 132 8.08 -18.15 -0.68
CA LEU A 132 8.10 -17.68 -2.06
C LEU A 132 8.34 -18.82 -3.04
N ASN A 133 9.30 -19.70 -2.76
CA ASN A 133 9.58 -20.86 -3.61
C ASN A 133 8.39 -21.82 -3.69
N ALA A 134 7.75 -22.12 -2.55
CA ALA A 134 6.57 -22.98 -2.51
C ALA A 134 5.42 -22.37 -3.32
N GLY A 135 5.09 -21.09 -3.07
CA GLY A 135 4.02 -20.42 -3.81
C GLY A 135 4.28 -20.30 -5.31
N LEU A 136 5.54 -20.09 -5.73
CA LEU A 136 5.91 -20.10 -7.15
C LEU A 136 5.72 -21.49 -7.79
N HIS A 137 6.10 -22.56 -7.07
CA HIS A 137 5.89 -23.92 -7.55
C HIS A 137 4.41 -24.25 -7.71
N ASP A 138 3.56 -23.81 -6.79
CA ASP A 138 2.11 -24.01 -6.87
C ASP A 138 1.50 -23.27 -8.07
N LEU A 139 1.92 -22.02 -8.32
CA LEU A 139 1.49 -21.25 -9.49
C LEU A 139 1.90 -21.92 -10.82
N VAL A 140 3.11 -22.47 -10.89
CA VAL A 140 3.59 -23.19 -12.08
C VAL A 140 2.82 -24.50 -12.28
N SER A 141 2.46 -25.18 -11.19
CA SER A 141 1.75 -26.46 -11.24
C SER A 141 0.28 -26.27 -11.61
N ALA A 142 -0.37 -25.21 -11.15
CA ALA A 142 -1.77 -24.88 -11.46
C ALA A 142 -1.98 -24.33 -12.88
N ALA A 143 -0.92 -23.86 -13.55
CA ALA A 143 -0.97 -23.35 -14.92
C ALA A 143 -0.86 -24.46 -16.00
N ARG A 144 -0.73 -25.71 -15.59
CA ARG A 144 -0.67 -26.89 -16.45
C ARG A 144 -2.03 -27.60 -16.49
#